data_AF-A0A356BE67-F1
#
_entry.id   AF-A0A356BE67-F1
#
_cell.length_a   1.000
_cell.length_b   1.000
_cell.length_c   1.000
_cell.angle_alpha   90.00
_cell.angle_beta   90.00
_cell.angle_gamma   90.00
#
_symmetry.space_group_name_H-M   'P 1'
#
loop_
_entity.id
_entity.type
_entity.pdbx_description
1 polymer ?
#
loop_
_entity_poly.entity_id
_entity_poly.type
_entity_poly.pdbx_seq_one_letter_code
_entity_poly.pdbx_strand_id
1 'polypeptide(L)' 'VVVSNHDTTWTRKIYQQAVLHSVQVGRSISQKGSSRGKVAELFAVYQAMPVPRLQQLAVTPQKAG' A
#
# COMPACT_ATOMS: atom_id res chain seq x y z
N VAL A 1 2.19 4.01 1.01
CA VAL A 1 2.82 2.99 0.15
C VAL A 1 1.74 2.11 -0.45
N VAL A 2 1.86 1.70 -1.72
CA VAL A 2 0.93 0.76 -2.37
C VAL A 2 1.71 -0.44 -2.86
N VAL A 3 1.18 -1.64 -2.61
CA VAL A 3 1.76 -2.92 -3.08
C VAL A 3 0.71 -3.68 -3.89
N SER A 4 1.09 -4.14 -5.09
CA SER A 4 0.27 -5.03 -5.92
C SER A 4 0.81 -6.47 -5.86
N ASN A 5 -0.05 -7.45 -5.66
CA ASN A 5 0.33 -8.87 -5.62
C ASN A 5 -0.86 -9.77 -5.97
N HIS A 6 -0.64 -11.05 -6.24
CA HIS A 6 -1.75 -12.00 -6.43
C HIS A 6 -2.62 -12.10 -5.18
N ASP A 7 -3.93 -12.19 -5.37
CA ASP A 7 -4.88 -12.34 -4.27
C ASP A 7 -4.93 -13.81 -3.83
N THR A 8 -4.22 -14.10 -2.74
CA THR A 8 -4.12 -15.42 -2.12
C THR A 8 -4.38 -15.27 -0.62
N THR A 9 -4.71 -16.38 0.05
CA THR A 9 -4.83 -16.39 1.52
C THR A 9 -3.55 -15.89 2.20
N TRP A 10 -2.38 -16.22 1.65
CA TRP A 10 -1.09 -15.79 2.19
C TRP A 10 -0.88 -14.28 2.05
N THR A 11 -1.11 -13.71 0.87
CA THR A 11 -0.91 -12.28 0.62
C THR A 11 -1.87 -11.41 1.44
N ARG A 12 -3.12 -11.87 1.62
CA ARG A 12 -4.07 -11.23 2.56
C ARG A 12 -3.59 -11.25 4.01
N LYS A 13 -3.00 -12.36 4.46
CA LYS A 13 -2.47 -12.48 5.82
C LYS A 13 -1.28 -11.55 6.08
N ILE A 14 -0.31 -11.52 5.17
CA ILE A 14 0.89 -10.69 5.38
C ILE A 14 0.62 -9.19 5.22
N TYR A 15 -0.38 -8.80 4.41
CA TYR A 15 -0.78 -7.41 4.24
C TYR A 15 -1.97 -7.00 5.13
N GLN A 16 -2.28 -7.75 6.18
CA GLN A 16 -3.44 -7.51 7.04
C GLN A 16 -3.50 -6.12 7.71
N GLN A 17 -2.38 -5.39 7.75
CA GLN A 17 -2.28 -4.03 8.29
C GLN A 17 -2.62 -2.94 7.26
N ALA A 18 -2.80 -3.30 5.99
CA ALA A 18 -3.17 -2.40 4.91
C ALA A 18 -4.68 -2.42 4.66
N VAL A 19 -5.16 -1.40 3.96
CA VAL A 19 -6.47 -1.48 3.32
C VAL A 19 -6.33 -2.33 2.06
N LEU A 20 -7.11 -3.42 1.99
CA LEU A 20 -7.02 -4.41 0.92
C LEU A 20 -8.13 -4.23 -0.12
N HIS A 21 -7.75 -4.15 -1.38
CA HIS A 21 -8.68 -4.11 -2.52
C HIS A 21 -8.37 -5.26 -3.47
N SER A 22 -9.39 -5.97 -3.95
CA SER A 22 -9.23 -7.07 -4.91
C SER A 22 -9.89 -6.72 -6.24
N VAL A 23 -9.25 -7.11 -7.34
CA VAL A 23 -9.74 -6.89 -8.70
C VAL A 23 -9.48 -8.11 -9.57
N GLN A 24 -10.43 -8.44 -10.46
CA GLN A 24 -10.28 -9.53 -11.41
C GLN A 24 -9.54 -9.03 -12.66
N VAL A 25 -8.38 -9.62 -12.96
CA VAL A 25 -7.54 -9.27 -14.11
C VAL A 25 -7.35 -10.46 -15.03
N GLY A 26 -7.11 -10.20 -16.32
CA GLY A 26 -6.74 -11.25 -17.27
C GLY A 26 -5.25 -11.56 -17.17
N ARG A 27 -4.89 -12.84 -17.03
CA ARG A 27 -3.49 -13.27 -16.97
C ARG A 27 -2.97 -13.62 -18.37
N SER A 28 -2.12 -12.77 -18.94
CA SER A 28 -1.53 -12.96 -20.28
C SER A 28 -0.30 -13.87 -20.29
N ILE A 29 0.39 -14.02 -19.15
CA ILE A 29 1.61 -14.84 -19.01
C ILE A 29 1.41 -15.86 -17.89
N SER A 30 1.78 -17.12 -18.15
CA SER A 30 1.75 -18.21 -17.17
C SER A 30 2.73 -19.32 -17.59
N GLN A 31 3.22 -20.09 -16.61
CA GLN A 31 4.12 -21.24 -16.87
C GLN A 31 3.47 -22.30 -17.78
N LYS A 32 2.17 -22.53 -17.62
CA LYS A 32 1.36 -23.35 -18.52
C LYS A 32 0.38 -22.45 -19.25
N GLY A 33 0.53 -22.27 -20.57
CA GLY A 33 -0.33 -21.39 -21.36
C GLY A 33 -1.83 -21.71 -21.26
N SER A 34 -2.18 -22.99 -21.09
CA SER A 34 -3.56 -23.46 -20.84
C SER A 34 -4.17 -22.96 -19.53
N SER A 35 -3.34 -22.49 -18.59
CA SER A 35 -3.80 -21.91 -17.33
C SER A 35 -4.01 -20.39 -17.40
N ARG A 36 -3.83 -19.75 -18.56
CA ARG A 36 -4.19 -18.33 -18.74
C ARG A 36 -5.69 -18.18 -18.55
N GLY A 37 -6.10 -17.14 -17.84
CA GLY A 37 -7.49 -16.95 -17.44
C GLY A 37 -7.66 -15.71 -16.56
N LYS A 38 -8.85 -15.53 -16.02
CA LYS A 38 -9.10 -14.50 -15.01
C LYS A 38 -8.49 -14.93 -13.67
N VAL A 39 -7.76 -14.02 -13.05
CA VAL A 39 -7.17 -14.20 -11.71
C VAL A 39 -7.47 -12.98 -10.86
N ALA A 40 -7.50 -13.16 -9.56
CA ALA A 40 -7.65 -12.08 -8.61
C ALA A 40 -6.28 -11.45 -8.30
N GLU A 41 -6.22 -10.13 -8.36
CA GLU A 41 -5.07 -9.31 -7.95
C GLU A 41 -5.45 -8.47 -6.73
N LEU A 42 -4.54 -8.36 -5.78
CA LEU A 42 -4.67 -7.67 -4.51
C LEU A 42 -3.83 -6.39 -4.51
N PHE A 43 -4.46 -5.28 -4.16
CA PHE A 43 -3.80 -4.01 -3.88
C PHE A 43 -3.86 -3.76 -2.36
N ALA A 44 -2.69 -3.67 -1.74
CA ALA A 44 -2.53 -3.32 -0.33
C ALA A 44 -2.08 -1.87 -0.20
N VAL A 45 -2.93 -1.02 0.39
CA VAL A 45 -2.69 0.42 0.55
C VAL A 45 -2.35 0.73 2.01
N TYR A 46 -1.11 1.16 2.24
CA TYR A 46 -0.62 1.65 3.52
C TYR A 46 -0.66 3.18 3.53
N GLN A 47 -1.48 3.74 4.40
CA GLN A 47 -1.57 5.18 4.61
C GLN A 47 -0.39 5.67 5.46
N ALA A 48 0.00 6.93 5.26
CA ALA A 48 0.99 7.55 6.14
C ALA A 48 0.37 7.69 7.54
N MET A 49 1.10 7.23 8.55
CA MET A 49 0.79 7.67 9.91
C MET A 49 0.99 9.18 9.95
N PRO A 50 0.05 9.96 10.52
CA PRO A 50 0.29 11.37 10.77
C PRO A 50 1.54 11.46 11.66
N VAL A 51 2.65 11.93 11.08
CA VAL A 51 3.81 12.29 11.89
C VAL A 51 3.36 13.51 12.70
N PRO A 52 3.35 13.43 14.05
CA PRO A 52 3.10 14.62 14.84
C PRO A 52 4.11 15.67 14.41
N ARG A 53 3.65 16.77 13.80
CA ARG A 53 4.53 17.91 13.56
C ARG A 53 5.03 18.34 14.94
N LEU A 54 6.32 18.11 15.21
CA LEU A 54 7.00 18.86 16.26
C LEU A 54 6.74 20.32 15.92
N GLN A 55 5.90 20.97 16.70
CA GLN A 55 5.66 22.40 16.56
C GLN A 55 7.04 23.04 16.59
N GLN A 56 7.44 23.66 15.48
CA GLN A 56 8.56 24.60 15.49
C GLN A 56 8.21 25.60 16.58
N LEU A 57 8.84 25.46 17.74
CA LEU A 57 8.80 26.45 18.80
C LEU A 57 9.21 27.75 18.13
N ALA A 58 8.26 28.66 18.00
CA ALA A 58 8.46 29.94 17.35
C ALA A 58 9.67 30.61 17.99
N VAL A 59 10.77 30.70 17.24
CA VAL A 59 11.91 31.52 17.63
C VAL A 59 11.43 32.96 17.50
N THR A 60 10.97 33.54 18.61
CA THR A 60 10.76 34.99 18.68
C THR A 60 12.12 35.67 18.56
N PRO A 61 12.33 36.58 17.59
CA PRO A 61 13.55 37.37 17.57
C PRO A 61 13.52 38.30 18.79
N GLN A 62 14.41 38.07 19.75
CA GLN A 62 14.68 39.06 20.80
C GLN A 62 15.30 40.28 20.11
N LYS A 63 14.50 41.33 19.98
CA LYS A 63 14.97 42.64 19.55
C LYS A 63 15.72 43.24 20.75
N ALA A 64 17.06 43.18 20.71
CA ALA A 64 17.89 43.91 21.64
C ALA A 64 17.80 45.41 21.28
N GLY A 65 17.23 46.18 22.19
CA GLY A 65 17.17 47.64 22.19
C GLY A 65 17.23 48.11 23.62
#